data_AF-A0AAV9JPF6-F1
#
_entry.id   AF-A0AAV9JPF6-F1
#
_cell.length_a   1.000
_cell.length_b   1.000
_cell.length_c   1.000
_cell.angle_alpha   90.00
_cell.angle_beta   90.00
_cell.angle_gamma   90.00
#
_symmetry.space_group_name_H-M   'P 1'
#
loop_
_entity.id
_entity.type
_entity.pdbx_description
1 polymer ?
#
loop_
_entity_poly.entity_id
_entity_poly.type
_entity_poly.pdbx_seq_one_letter_code
_entity_poly.pdbx_strand_id
1 'polypeptide(L)'
;MVVKLSDVKPVYSAMFTFSDEAGNLRLTVDWQEAQDVGNEKFSFEQLSKKWTRLERDNGKPTSLLDVSLTDLRSGSAWQYDIHASQAVDESRLPRQLVDFANNLRFDPAAAKKESRDALFVRLNPHATLRSFQQRVSYRYTIANSDFKLELSRFQDRVYPARTASIASGGLPTLYEPRWSLSVYRTEWDTMFSQNERLSIGDQTTWQDDVATWFPYDVGPGISNSADADEGRGWDQLIEKLQKIETLVQSANAEDV
;
A
#
# COMPACT_ATOMS: atom_id res chain seq x y z
N MET A 1 14.02 6.43 -24.81
CA MET A 1 13.56 5.02 -24.73
C MET A 1 12.19 5.08 -24.09
N VAL A 2 11.11 4.80 -24.81
CA VAL A 2 9.76 4.83 -24.24
C VAL A 2 9.56 3.52 -23.50
N VAL A 3 9.54 3.57 -22.17
CA VAL A 3 9.19 2.41 -21.33
C VAL A 3 7.71 2.11 -21.57
N LYS A 4 7.37 0.91 -22.04
CA LYS A 4 5.96 0.54 -22.16
C LYS A 4 5.42 0.31 -20.76
N LEU A 5 4.14 0.64 -20.52
CA LEU A 5 3.51 0.40 -19.22
C LEU A 5 3.57 -1.09 -18.80
N SER A 6 3.58 -2.00 -19.77
CA SER A 6 3.76 -3.44 -19.58
C SER A 6 5.11 -3.85 -19.00
N ASP A 7 6.13 -2.99 -19.08
CA ASP A 7 7.49 -3.31 -18.67
C ASP A 7 7.71 -3.01 -17.18
N VAL A 8 6.72 -2.43 -16.51
CA VAL A 8 6.76 -2.12 -15.08
C VAL A 8 6.71 -3.41 -14.27
N LYS A 9 7.80 -3.70 -13.56
CA LYS A 9 7.88 -4.85 -12.66
C LYS A 9 7.03 -4.62 -11.40
N PRO A 10 6.21 -5.59 -10.98
CA PRO A 10 5.43 -5.46 -9.76
C PRO A 10 6.28 -5.54 -8.50
N VAL A 11 5.79 -4.91 -7.44
CA VAL A 11 6.21 -5.12 -6.05
C VAL A 11 5.23 -6.11 -5.42
N TYR A 12 5.76 -7.11 -4.73
CA TYR A 12 4.97 -8.10 -4.02
C TYR A 12 5.03 -7.79 -2.53
N SER A 13 3.87 -7.70 -1.88
CA SER A 13 3.77 -7.38 -0.46
C SER A 13 2.95 -8.43 0.27
N ALA A 14 3.37 -8.77 1.48
CA ALA A 14 2.63 -9.64 2.37
C ALA A 14 2.46 -8.98 3.74
N MET A 15 1.23 -8.98 4.24
CA MET A 15 0.88 -8.40 5.52
C MET A 15 0.30 -9.47 6.43
N PHE A 16 0.91 -9.64 7.60
CA PHE A 16 0.52 -10.62 8.61
C PHE A 16 0.08 -9.89 9.86
N THR A 17 -1.08 -10.25 10.43
CA THR A 17 -1.53 -9.69 11.71
C THR A 17 -1.57 -10.80 12.77
N PHE A 18 -0.95 -10.53 13.91
CA PHE A 18 -0.85 -11.41 15.07
C PHE A 18 -1.55 -10.77 16.27
N SER A 19 -2.20 -11.60 17.08
CA SER A 19 -2.77 -11.16 18.35
C SER A 19 -1.67 -10.97 19.38
N ASP A 20 -1.69 -9.85 20.11
CA ASP A 20 -0.79 -9.54 21.23
C ASP A 20 -1.58 -8.80 22.32
N GLU A 21 -1.17 -8.97 23.58
CA GLU A 21 -1.93 -8.46 24.75
C GLU A 21 -2.03 -6.92 24.76
N ALA A 22 -1.00 -6.24 24.28
CA ALA A 22 -0.91 -4.78 24.22
C ALA A 22 -1.36 -4.21 22.85
N GLY A 23 -2.14 -4.98 22.08
CA GLY A 23 -2.62 -4.59 20.75
C GLY A 23 -1.92 -5.36 19.63
N ASN A 24 -2.64 -5.60 18.53
CA ASN A 24 -2.20 -6.53 17.50
C ASN A 24 -0.89 -6.08 16.85
N LEU A 25 -0.01 -7.04 16.54
CA LEU A 25 1.24 -6.80 15.82
C LEU A 25 1.03 -7.11 14.35
N ARG A 26 1.52 -6.22 13.49
CA ARG A 26 1.48 -6.40 12.04
C ARG A 26 2.90 -6.45 11.48
N LEU A 27 3.18 -7.47 10.69
CA LEU A 27 4.39 -7.59 9.88
C LEU A 27 4.03 -7.29 8.43
N THR A 28 4.70 -6.33 7.83
CA THR A 28 4.65 -6.06 6.39
C THR A 28 6.01 -6.37 5.80
N VAL A 29 6.04 -7.18 4.74
CA VAL A 29 7.25 -7.52 4.00
C VAL A 29 7.02 -7.27 2.52
N ASP A 30 7.99 -6.60 1.88
CA ASP A 30 7.95 -6.24 0.46
C ASP A 30 9.11 -6.91 -0.28
N TRP A 31 8.83 -7.42 -1.48
CA TRP A 31 9.79 -8.02 -2.39
C TRP A 31 9.68 -7.42 -3.78
N GLN A 32 10.81 -7.36 -4.48
CA GLN A 32 10.86 -6.98 -5.89
C GLN A 32 11.80 -7.92 -6.65
N GLU A 33 11.52 -8.11 -7.94
CA GLU A 33 12.40 -8.89 -8.81
C GLU A 33 13.74 -8.15 -8.96
N ALA A 34 14.82 -8.77 -8.51
CA ALA A 34 16.16 -8.23 -8.63
C ALA A 34 16.57 -8.18 -10.12
N GLN A 35 17.24 -7.11 -10.51
CA GLN A 35 17.73 -6.96 -11.88
C GLN A 35 19.03 -7.75 -12.06
N ASP A 36 18.91 -9.05 -12.33
CA ASP A 36 20.08 -9.90 -12.54
C ASP A 36 20.61 -9.78 -13.97
N VAL A 37 21.78 -9.18 -14.13
CA VAL A 37 22.50 -9.09 -15.41
C VAL A 37 23.24 -10.42 -15.63
N GLY A 38 22.54 -11.43 -16.13
CA GLY A 38 23.21 -12.60 -16.75
C GLY A 38 22.75 -14.00 -16.35
N ASN A 39 21.76 -14.18 -15.47
CA ASN A 39 21.22 -15.51 -15.17
C ASN A 39 19.69 -15.56 -15.38
N GLU A 40 19.21 -16.58 -16.10
CA GLU A 40 17.79 -16.85 -16.35
C GLU A 40 16.98 -17.24 -15.10
N LYS A 41 17.58 -17.14 -13.91
CA LYS A 41 16.91 -17.39 -12.64
C LYS A 41 16.44 -16.06 -12.07
N PHE A 42 15.12 -15.88 -12.05
CA PHE A 42 14.48 -14.75 -11.37
C PHE A 42 14.84 -14.78 -9.87
N SER A 43 15.72 -13.89 -9.45
CA SER A 43 16.02 -13.61 -8.05
C SER A 43 15.06 -12.53 -7.55
N PHE A 44 14.60 -12.66 -6.31
CA PHE A 44 13.76 -11.67 -5.66
C PHE A 44 14.50 -11.15 -4.43
N GLU A 45 14.58 -9.84 -4.30
CA GLU A 45 15.17 -9.17 -3.15
C GLU A 45 14.07 -8.68 -2.21
N GLN A 46 14.33 -8.77 -0.90
CA GLN A 46 13.44 -8.19 0.10
C GLN A 46 13.76 -6.69 0.22
N LEU A 47 12.83 -5.85 -0.22
CA LEU A 47 12.96 -4.39 -0.15
C LEU A 47 12.77 -3.87 1.27
N SER A 48 11.79 -4.43 1.98
CA SER A 48 11.38 -3.91 3.28
C SER A 48 10.84 -5.02 4.17
N LYS A 49 11.08 -4.90 5.47
CA LYS A 49 10.51 -5.72 6.53
C LYS A 49 10.22 -4.79 7.70
N LYS A 50 8.93 -4.59 8.00
CA LYS A 50 8.49 -3.60 8.99
C LYS A 50 7.48 -4.22 9.94
N TRP A 51 7.67 -3.95 11.23
CA TRP A 51 6.73 -4.28 12.27
C TRP A 51 6.00 -3.03 12.74
N THR A 52 4.69 -3.12 12.83
CA THR A 52 3.85 -2.05 13.36
C THR A 52 2.87 -2.58 14.39
N ARG A 53 2.53 -1.76 15.38
CA ARG A 53 1.52 -2.04 16.38
C ARG A 53 0.21 -1.38 15.96
N LEU A 54 -0.86 -2.14 16.05
CA LEU A 54 -2.23 -1.71 15.80
C LEU A 54 -2.93 -1.51 17.14
N GLU A 55 -3.95 -0.65 17.14
CA GLU A 55 -4.74 -0.36 18.32
C GLU A 55 -5.39 -1.62 18.89
N ARG A 56 -5.46 -1.68 20.22
CA ARG A 56 -5.96 -2.86 20.94
C ARG A 56 -7.43 -3.14 20.66
N ASP A 57 -8.23 -2.08 20.63
CA ASP A 57 -9.68 -2.20 20.66
C ASP A 57 -10.27 -2.59 19.30
N ASN A 58 -9.71 -2.03 18.21
CA ASN A 58 -10.23 -2.24 16.86
C ASN A 58 -9.28 -3.06 15.96
N GLY A 59 -8.02 -3.28 16.37
CA GLY A 59 -7.01 -3.96 15.55
C GLY A 59 -6.71 -3.24 14.24
N LYS A 60 -6.90 -1.92 14.20
CA LYS A 60 -6.60 -1.04 13.07
C LYS A 60 -5.50 -0.05 13.49
N PRO A 61 -4.84 0.59 12.52
CA PRO A 61 -4.07 1.80 12.80
C PRO A 61 -4.91 2.84 13.55
N THR A 62 -4.26 3.70 14.33
CA THR A 62 -4.89 4.82 15.03
C THR A 62 -5.47 5.78 13.98
N SER A 63 -6.78 6.00 13.99
CA SER A 63 -7.40 6.96 13.06
C SER A 63 -7.16 8.38 13.56
N LEU A 64 -6.49 9.20 12.75
CA LEU A 64 -6.28 10.62 13.01
C LEU A 64 -7.31 11.49 12.28
N LEU A 65 -7.70 11.06 11.08
CA LEU A 65 -8.73 11.69 10.26
C LEU A 65 -9.52 10.58 9.55
N ASP A 66 -10.84 10.74 9.50
CA ASP A 66 -11.75 9.90 8.72
C ASP A 66 -12.85 10.84 8.20
N VAL A 67 -12.80 11.12 6.90
CA VAL A 67 -13.76 11.99 6.21
C VAL A 67 -14.37 11.19 5.07
N SER A 68 -15.65 10.89 5.20
CA SER A 68 -16.44 10.24 4.16
C SER A 68 -17.40 11.25 3.53
N LEU A 69 -17.33 11.42 2.21
CA LEU A 69 -18.18 12.29 1.41
C LEU A 69 -18.94 11.45 0.38
N THR A 70 -20.26 11.36 0.53
CA THR A 70 -21.12 10.69 -0.44
C THR A 70 -21.88 11.74 -1.25
N ASP A 71 -21.60 11.81 -2.56
CA ASP A 71 -22.37 12.62 -3.50
C ASP A 71 -23.45 11.76 -4.16
N LEU A 72 -24.69 11.93 -3.68
CA LEU A 72 -25.86 11.21 -4.19
C LEU A 72 -26.25 11.62 -5.62
N ARG A 73 -25.75 12.75 -6.13
CA ARG A 73 -26.06 13.22 -7.49
C ARG A 73 -25.19 12.52 -8.53
N SER A 74 -23.90 12.37 -8.25
CA SER A 74 -22.97 11.62 -9.10
C SER A 74 -22.98 10.11 -8.82
N GLY A 75 -23.48 9.71 -7.65
CA GLY A 75 -23.40 8.32 -7.17
C GLY A 75 -22.00 7.96 -6.65
N SER A 76 -21.11 8.95 -6.50
CA SER A 76 -19.73 8.75 -6.04
C SER A 76 -19.63 8.88 -4.52
N ALA A 77 -18.79 8.04 -3.91
CA ALA A 77 -18.40 8.16 -2.51
C ALA A 77 -16.88 8.31 -2.44
N TRP A 78 -16.42 9.32 -1.70
CA TRP A 78 -15.02 9.62 -1.44
C TRP A 78 -14.75 9.37 0.04
N GLN A 79 -13.61 8.76 0.34
CA GLN A 79 -13.15 8.55 1.70
C GLN A 79 -11.71 9.04 1.80
N TYR A 80 -11.47 9.94 2.75
CA TYR A 80 -10.17 10.52 3.06
C TYR A 80 -9.81 10.16 4.49
N ASP A 81 -8.81 9.29 4.64
CA ASP A 81 -8.35 8.83 5.93
C ASP A 81 -6.90 9.22 6.17
N ILE A 82 -6.59 9.62 7.41
CA ILE A 82 -5.22 9.70 7.91
C ILE A 82 -5.11 8.74 9.08
N HIS A 83 -4.12 7.85 9.01
CA HIS A 83 -3.87 6.86 10.01
C HIS A 83 -2.45 6.96 10.54
N ALA A 84 -2.29 6.81 11.85
CA ALA A 84 -1.01 6.61 12.49
C ALA A 84 -0.83 5.15 12.91
N SER A 85 0.40 4.66 12.81
CA SER A 85 0.76 3.35 13.35
C SER A 85 2.13 3.45 14.00
N GLN A 86 2.31 2.74 15.11
CA GLN A 86 3.57 2.79 15.85
C GLN A 86 4.52 1.72 15.30
N ALA A 87 5.70 2.14 14.83
CA ALA A 87 6.75 1.20 14.47
C ALA A 87 7.24 0.42 15.72
N VAL A 88 7.45 -0.88 15.56
CA VAL A 88 7.95 -1.75 16.63
C VAL A 88 9.33 -2.28 16.24
N ASP A 89 10.30 -2.10 17.11
CA ASP A 89 11.63 -2.69 16.95
C ASP A 89 11.56 -4.21 17.15
N GLU A 90 12.25 -4.96 16.29
CA GLU A 90 12.34 -6.42 16.37
C GLU A 90 12.89 -6.90 17.72
N SER A 91 13.73 -6.11 18.38
CA SER A 91 14.27 -6.42 19.70
C SER A 91 13.19 -6.56 20.79
N ARG A 92 12.03 -5.93 20.59
CA ARG A 92 10.90 -5.90 21.54
C ARG A 92 9.83 -6.94 21.22
N LEU A 93 10.04 -7.76 20.19
CA LEU A 93 9.08 -8.77 19.76
C LEU A 93 9.34 -10.12 20.45
N PRO A 94 8.28 -10.91 20.68
CA PRO A 94 8.43 -12.32 21.05
C PRO A 94 9.29 -13.08 20.03
N ARG A 95 10.22 -13.92 20.51
CA ARG A 95 11.13 -14.70 19.64
C ARG A 95 10.42 -15.48 18.55
N GLN A 96 9.25 -16.05 18.85
CA GLN A 96 8.45 -16.80 17.88
C GLN A 96 8.04 -15.97 16.65
N LEU A 97 7.78 -14.66 16.83
CA LEU A 97 7.42 -13.75 15.73
C LEU A 97 8.64 -13.34 14.92
N VAL A 98 9.78 -13.14 15.58
CA VAL A 98 11.07 -12.87 14.92
C VAL A 98 11.47 -14.08 14.08
N ASP A 99 11.38 -15.29 14.64
CA ASP A 99 11.65 -16.54 13.95
C ASP A 99 10.66 -16.75 12.79
N PHE A 100 9.39 -16.41 12.97
CA PHE A 100 8.41 -16.44 11.88
C PHE A 100 8.87 -15.54 10.72
N ALA A 101 9.20 -14.28 11.00
CA ALA A 101 9.63 -13.32 9.98
C ALA A 101 10.90 -13.78 9.25
N ASN A 102 11.88 -14.32 9.97
CA ASN A 102 13.13 -14.79 9.38
C ASN A 102 12.98 -16.08 8.57
N ASN A 103 11.94 -16.88 8.83
CA ASN A 103 11.65 -18.11 8.09
C ASN A 103 10.67 -17.91 6.93
N LEU A 104 10.20 -16.69 6.67
CA LEU A 104 9.36 -16.38 5.52
C LEU A 104 10.13 -16.67 4.22
N ARG A 105 9.50 -17.42 3.32
CA ARG A 105 10.07 -17.73 2.01
C ARG A 105 9.14 -17.24 0.90
N PHE A 106 9.69 -16.45 -0.01
CA PHE A 106 9.02 -16.05 -1.22
C PHE A 106 9.05 -17.21 -2.24
N ASP A 107 7.95 -17.41 -2.96
CA ASP A 107 7.81 -18.41 -4.01
C ASP A 107 7.63 -17.72 -5.38
N PRO A 108 8.72 -17.57 -6.15
CA PRO A 108 8.70 -16.94 -7.47
C PRO A 108 7.77 -17.61 -8.48
N ALA A 109 7.64 -18.93 -8.41
CA ALA A 109 6.84 -19.69 -9.36
C ALA A 109 5.34 -19.49 -9.09
N ALA A 110 4.95 -19.35 -7.83
CA ALA A 110 3.58 -19.00 -7.46
C ALA A 110 3.27 -17.52 -7.75
N ALA A 111 4.25 -16.61 -7.58
CA ALA A 111 4.09 -15.18 -7.85
C ALA A 111 3.79 -14.84 -9.32
N LYS A 112 4.37 -15.61 -10.26
CA LYS A 112 4.14 -15.43 -11.71
C LYS A 112 2.93 -16.20 -12.24
N LYS A 113 2.40 -17.16 -11.48
CA LYS A 113 1.14 -17.81 -11.84
C LYS A 113 0.00 -16.86 -11.49
N GLU A 114 -0.70 -16.36 -12.50
CA GLU A 114 -1.97 -15.63 -12.34
C GLU A 114 -3.13 -16.55 -11.89
N SER A 115 -2.84 -17.52 -11.02
CA SER A 115 -3.88 -18.31 -10.37
C SER A 115 -4.51 -17.47 -9.27
N ARG A 116 -5.84 -17.39 -9.27
CA ARG A 116 -6.62 -16.54 -8.35
C ARG A 116 -6.30 -16.78 -6.87
N ASP A 117 -5.84 -17.97 -6.50
CA ASP A 117 -5.63 -18.39 -5.10
C ASP A 117 -4.17 -18.75 -4.75
N ALA A 118 -3.23 -18.56 -5.68
CA ALA A 118 -1.83 -18.95 -5.47
C ALA A 118 -1.15 -18.05 -4.42
N LEU A 119 -0.66 -18.70 -3.36
CA LEU A 119 0.16 -18.06 -2.34
C LEU A 119 1.60 -17.92 -2.82
N PHE A 120 2.06 -16.70 -3.08
CA PHE A 120 3.48 -16.43 -3.33
C PHE A 120 4.36 -16.35 -2.07
N VAL A 121 3.80 -16.53 -0.86
CA VAL A 121 4.58 -16.62 0.38
C VAL A 121 4.30 -17.95 1.07
N ARG A 122 5.37 -18.66 1.42
CA ARG A 122 5.29 -19.91 2.20
C ARG A 122 5.32 -19.58 3.68
N LEU A 123 4.27 -20.00 4.38
CA LEU A 123 4.02 -19.68 5.78
C LEU A 123 4.40 -20.86 6.67
N ASN A 124 4.84 -20.56 7.89
CA ASN A 124 4.95 -21.59 8.92
C ASN A 124 3.51 -22.01 9.34
N PRO A 125 3.11 -23.28 9.16
CA PRO A 125 1.77 -23.74 9.49
C PRO A 125 1.45 -23.67 10.99
N HIS A 126 2.47 -23.56 11.86
CA HIS A 126 2.24 -23.43 13.30
C HIS A 126 2.02 -21.98 13.76
N ALA A 127 2.17 -21.00 12.87
CA ALA A 127 1.98 -19.60 13.21
C ALA A 127 0.51 -19.29 13.56
N THR A 128 0.34 -18.49 14.61
CA THR A 128 -0.97 -18.08 15.11
C THR A 128 -1.37 -16.75 14.47
N LEU A 129 -2.00 -16.79 13.31
CA LEU A 129 -2.37 -15.61 12.52
C LEU A 129 -3.83 -15.21 12.78
N ARG A 130 -4.07 -13.91 12.83
CA ARG A 130 -5.42 -13.32 12.84
C ARG A 130 -5.88 -13.00 11.43
N SER A 131 -5.01 -12.39 10.64
CA SER A 131 -5.27 -12.13 9.23
C SER A 131 -3.98 -12.16 8.42
N PHE A 132 -4.15 -12.42 7.14
CA PHE A 132 -3.09 -12.44 6.15
C PHE A 132 -3.60 -11.81 4.85
N GLN A 133 -2.86 -10.85 4.33
CA GLN A 133 -3.13 -10.22 3.04
C GLN A 133 -1.91 -10.39 2.14
N GLN A 134 -2.16 -10.72 0.89
CA GLN A 134 -1.17 -10.62 -0.17
C GLN A 134 -1.56 -9.51 -1.12
N ARG A 135 -0.57 -8.77 -1.59
CA ARG A 135 -0.73 -7.65 -2.51
C ARG A 135 0.32 -7.71 -3.61
N VAL A 136 -0.11 -7.42 -4.83
CA VAL A 136 0.74 -7.25 -6.01
C VAL A 136 0.49 -5.84 -6.53
N SER A 137 1.53 -5.02 -6.53
CA SER A 137 1.45 -3.58 -6.76
C SER A 137 2.28 -3.16 -7.96
N TYR A 138 1.68 -2.43 -8.89
CA TYR A 138 2.34 -1.82 -10.04
C TYR A 138 2.42 -0.32 -9.82
N ARG A 139 3.63 0.24 -9.90
CA ARG A 139 3.88 1.65 -9.62
C ARG A 139 4.23 2.41 -10.89
N TYR A 140 3.50 3.49 -11.12
CA TYR A 140 3.65 4.39 -12.25
C TYR A 140 3.91 5.81 -11.74
N THR A 141 4.57 6.63 -12.54
CA THR A 141 4.64 8.08 -12.30
C THR A 141 3.65 8.76 -13.24
N ILE A 142 2.80 9.61 -12.69
CA ILE A 142 1.84 10.36 -13.50
C ILE A 142 2.62 11.36 -14.36
N ALA A 143 2.28 11.42 -15.65
CA ALA A 143 3.02 12.27 -16.59
C ALA A 143 2.99 13.74 -16.15
N ASN A 144 4.13 14.42 -16.25
CA ASN A 144 4.32 15.82 -15.85
C ASN A 144 4.03 16.12 -14.37
N SER A 145 4.11 15.13 -13.48
CA SER A 145 4.02 15.38 -12.03
C SER A 145 4.94 14.46 -11.24
N ASP A 146 5.09 14.76 -9.94
CA ASP A 146 5.82 13.94 -8.97
C ASP A 146 4.91 12.89 -8.29
N PHE A 147 3.63 12.87 -8.64
CA PHE A 147 2.67 11.89 -8.14
C PHE A 147 2.95 10.49 -8.68
N LYS A 148 3.00 9.53 -7.76
CA LYS A 148 3.11 8.11 -8.02
C LYS A 148 1.74 7.48 -7.92
N LEU A 149 1.36 6.72 -8.95
CA LEU A 149 0.13 5.94 -8.99
C LEU A 149 0.48 4.48 -8.75
N GLU A 150 -0.12 3.87 -7.73
CA GLU A 150 0.00 2.44 -7.46
C GLU A 150 -1.33 1.74 -7.77
N LEU A 151 -1.27 0.78 -8.68
CA LEU A 151 -2.34 -0.16 -8.94
C LEU A 151 -2.05 -1.46 -8.22
N SER A 152 -2.89 -1.82 -7.26
CA SER A 152 -2.66 -2.92 -6.34
C SER A 152 -3.79 -3.94 -6.40
N ARG A 153 -3.47 -5.20 -6.72
CA ARG A 153 -4.37 -6.34 -6.52
C ARG A 153 -4.07 -6.97 -5.18
N PHE A 154 -5.09 -7.16 -4.34
CA PHE A 154 -4.92 -7.80 -3.04
C PHE A 154 -6.01 -8.82 -2.74
N GLN A 155 -5.72 -9.75 -1.84
CA GLN A 155 -6.67 -10.75 -1.36
C GLN A 155 -6.49 -10.94 0.14
N ASP A 156 -7.61 -10.88 0.87
CA ASP A 156 -7.64 -11.03 2.32
C ASP A 156 -7.99 -12.46 2.74
N ARG A 157 -7.31 -12.93 3.78
CA ARG A 157 -7.58 -14.19 4.48
C ARG A 157 -7.69 -13.89 5.96
N VAL A 158 -8.85 -14.16 6.54
CA VAL A 158 -9.10 -13.93 7.97
C VAL A 158 -9.25 -15.28 8.66
N TYR A 159 -8.52 -15.45 9.76
CA TYR A 159 -8.54 -16.67 10.55
C TYR A 159 -9.45 -16.49 11.77
N PRO A 160 -10.34 -17.45 12.06
CA PRO A 160 -11.18 -17.38 13.25
C PRO A 160 -10.33 -17.39 14.52
N ALA A 161 -10.70 -16.56 15.52
CA ALA A 161 -9.97 -16.44 16.77
C ALA A 161 -9.80 -17.76 17.55
N ARG A 162 -10.72 -18.73 17.35
CA ARG A 162 -10.67 -20.05 17.99
C ARG A 162 -9.76 -21.07 17.30
N THR A 163 -9.31 -20.80 16.08
CA THR A 163 -8.46 -21.69 15.26
C THR A 163 -7.27 -20.93 14.69
N ALA A 164 -6.74 -19.97 15.45
CA ALA A 164 -5.76 -19.02 14.97
C ALA A 164 -4.43 -19.67 14.50
N SER A 165 -4.17 -20.95 14.83
CA SER A 165 -3.08 -21.71 14.21
C SER A 165 -3.53 -22.35 12.89
N ILE A 166 -2.80 -22.11 11.80
CA ILE A 166 -3.04 -22.76 10.49
C ILE A 166 -3.06 -24.31 10.63
N ALA A 167 -2.25 -24.85 11.54
CA ALA A 167 -2.15 -26.29 11.82
C ALA A 167 -3.41 -26.87 12.50
N SER A 168 -4.26 -26.04 13.13
CA SER A 168 -5.46 -26.50 13.82
C SER A 168 -6.64 -26.84 12.88
N GLY A 169 -6.44 -26.77 11.56
CA GLY A 169 -7.45 -27.13 10.57
C GLY A 169 -8.56 -26.09 10.40
N GLY A 170 -8.43 -24.91 11.02
CA GLY A 170 -9.33 -23.79 10.79
C GLY A 170 -9.17 -23.27 9.36
N LEU A 171 -10.19 -23.50 8.52
CA LEU A 171 -10.23 -22.92 7.19
C LEU A 171 -10.35 -21.39 7.33
N PRO A 172 -9.43 -20.61 6.72
CA PRO A 172 -9.57 -19.16 6.70
C PRO A 172 -10.80 -18.77 5.89
N THR A 173 -11.45 -17.69 6.29
CA THR A 173 -12.40 -16.98 5.41
C THR A 173 -11.60 -16.30 4.32
N LEU A 174 -11.73 -16.83 3.09
CA LEU A 174 -11.11 -16.27 1.90
C LEU A 174 -12.03 -15.20 1.30
N TYR A 175 -11.54 -13.98 1.22
CA TYR A 175 -12.24 -12.91 0.52
C TYR A 175 -11.88 -12.92 -0.96
N GLU A 176 -12.79 -12.38 -1.78
CA GLU A 176 -12.55 -12.20 -3.20
C GLU A 176 -11.33 -11.29 -3.44
N PRO A 177 -10.50 -11.56 -4.47
CA PRO A 177 -9.46 -10.63 -4.86
C PRO A 177 -10.06 -9.28 -5.29
N ARG A 178 -9.47 -8.19 -4.80
CA ARG A 178 -9.89 -6.82 -5.11
C ARG A 178 -8.74 -6.04 -5.73
N TRP A 179 -9.11 -5.04 -6.51
CA TRP A 179 -8.20 -4.03 -7.03
C TRP A 179 -8.34 -2.75 -6.23
N SER A 180 -7.23 -2.04 -6.09
CA SER A 180 -7.16 -0.72 -5.47
C SER A 180 -6.25 0.16 -6.30
N LEU A 181 -6.59 1.43 -6.35
CA LEU A 181 -5.77 2.49 -6.91
C LEU A 181 -5.36 3.41 -5.77
N SER A 182 -4.10 3.77 -5.69
CA SER A 182 -3.58 4.65 -4.65
C SER A 182 -2.62 5.66 -5.25
N VAL A 183 -2.69 6.90 -4.78
CA VAL A 183 -1.81 7.98 -5.20
C VAL A 183 -0.91 8.35 -4.04
N TYR A 184 0.38 8.45 -4.30
CA TYR A 184 1.40 8.78 -3.32
C TYR A 184 2.31 9.87 -3.85
N ARG A 185 2.87 10.64 -2.94
CA ARG A 185 3.90 11.64 -3.23
C ARG A 185 4.97 11.55 -2.17
N THR A 186 6.24 11.50 -2.58
CA THR A 186 7.37 11.31 -1.65
C THR A 186 7.55 12.51 -0.72
N GLU A 187 7.14 13.69 -1.15
CA GLU A 187 7.13 14.92 -0.38
C GLU A 187 6.11 14.85 0.76
N TRP A 188 4.96 14.18 0.58
CA TRP A 188 4.00 13.97 1.68
C TRP A 188 4.62 13.15 2.80
N ASP A 189 5.33 12.06 2.47
CA ASP A 189 6.06 11.26 3.47
C ASP A 189 7.08 12.11 4.22
N THR A 190 7.79 12.98 3.50
CA THR A 190 8.78 13.89 4.08
C THR A 190 8.13 14.89 5.03
N MET A 191 7.00 15.50 4.65
CA MET A 191 6.23 16.44 5.48
C MET A 191 5.69 15.76 6.74
N PHE A 192 5.04 14.59 6.60
CA PHE A 192 4.51 13.84 7.74
C PHE A 192 5.61 13.31 8.67
N SER A 193 6.81 12.99 8.16
CA SER A 193 7.93 12.58 9.00
C SER A 193 8.40 13.68 9.96
N GLN A 194 8.12 14.95 9.66
CA GLN A 194 8.40 16.05 10.59
C GLN A 194 7.52 15.95 11.84
N ASN A 195 6.26 15.53 11.68
CA ASN A 195 5.32 15.40 12.79
C ASN A 195 5.80 14.41 13.86
N GLU A 196 6.49 13.35 13.45
CA GLU A 196 7.09 12.37 14.37
C GLU A 196 8.16 12.98 15.28
N ARG A 197 8.85 14.03 14.80
CA ARG A 197 9.99 14.66 15.50
C ARG A 197 9.61 15.89 16.30
N LEU A 198 8.34 16.29 16.30
CA LEU A 198 7.89 17.49 17.01
C LEU A 198 7.94 17.28 18.53
N SER A 199 8.59 18.22 19.23
CA SER A 199 8.45 18.32 20.69
C SER A 199 7.21 19.12 21.04
N ILE A 200 6.80 19.05 22.31
CA ILE A 200 5.68 19.87 22.81
C ILE A 200 6.02 21.35 22.63
N GLY A 201 5.21 22.06 21.84
CA GLY A 201 5.39 23.48 21.54
C GLY A 201 6.09 23.78 20.20
N ASP A 202 6.57 22.75 19.50
CA ASP A 202 7.12 22.90 18.16
C ASP A 202 6.02 22.84 17.09
N GLN A 203 6.29 23.45 15.94
CA GLN A 203 5.45 23.39 14.75
C GLN A 203 6.26 22.87 13.56
N THR A 204 5.58 22.29 12.59
CA THR A 204 6.21 21.87 11.34
C THR A 204 6.63 23.03 10.46
N THR A 205 7.52 22.76 9.50
CA THR A 205 7.99 23.78 8.55
C THR A 205 7.20 23.78 7.24
N TRP A 206 6.34 22.78 7.02
CA TRP A 206 5.48 22.71 5.84
C TRP A 206 4.26 23.61 6.02
N GLN A 207 3.77 24.16 4.91
CA GLN A 207 2.60 25.03 4.89
C GLN A 207 1.32 24.22 4.71
N ASP A 208 0.22 24.71 5.27
CA ASP A 208 -1.12 24.10 5.25
C ASP A 208 -1.94 24.48 4.01
N ASP A 209 -1.34 25.17 3.04
CA ASP A 209 -1.99 25.58 1.79
C ASP A 209 -2.12 24.43 0.78
N VAL A 210 -3.17 24.49 -0.04
CA VAL A 210 -3.50 23.46 -1.03
C VAL A 210 -2.37 23.26 -2.05
N ALA A 211 -1.67 24.33 -2.43
CA ALA A 211 -0.60 24.26 -3.43
C ALA A 211 0.66 23.53 -2.93
N THR A 212 0.94 23.57 -1.62
CA THR A 212 2.00 22.78 -0.99
C THR A 212 1.71 21.28 -1.07
N TRP A 213 0.47 20.88 -0.81
CA TRP A 213 0.04 19.48 -0.84
C TRP A 213 -0.19 18.97 -2.26
N PHE A 214 -0.73 19.81 -3.13
CA PHE A 214 -1.07 19.51 -4.53
C PHE A 214 -0.40 20.51 -5.47
N PRO A 215 0.90 20.33 -5.74
CA PRO A 215 1.62 21.22 -6.64
C PRO A 215 1.12 21.07 -8.08
N TYR A 216 1.34 22.11 -8.86
CA TYR A 216 1.11 22.09 -10.31
C TYR A 216 2.04 21.13 -11.02
N ASP A 217 1.59 20.69 -12.19
CA ASP A 217 2.41 19.93 -13.11
C ASP A 217 3.74 20.63 -13.46
N VAL A 218 4.77 19.80 -13.66
CA VAL A 218 6.12 20.22 -14.03
C VAL A 218 6.42 19.75 -15.45
N GLY A 219 6.75 20.67 -16.36
CA GLY A 219 7.09 20.30 -17.76
C GLY A 219 7.06 21.45 -18.77
N PRO A 220 7.60 21.23 -19.99
CA PRO A 220 7.61 22.23 -21.05
C PRO A 220 6.19 22.55 -21.54
N GLY A 221 5.84 23.84 -21.59
CA GLY A 221 4.52 24.32 -22.03
C GLY A 221 3.56 24.70 -20.90
N ILE A 222 4.00 24.59 -19.65
CA ILE A 222 3.21 25.01 -18.47
C ILE A 222 3.57 26.45 -18.14
N SER A 223 2.59 27.34 -18.20
CA SER A 223 2.78 28.75 -17.85
C SER A 223 2.94 28.88 -16.33
N ASN A 224 4.17 29.21 -15.89
CA ASN A 224 4.46 29.67 -14.53
C ASN A 224 3.89 31.10 -14.31
N SER A 225 2.61 31.32 -14.61
CA SER A 225 1.95 32.56 -14.24
C SER A 225 1.78 32.56 -12.73
N ALA A 226 2.35 33.57 -12.08
CA ALA A 226 2.32 33.78 -10.63
C ALA A 226 0.90 33.96 -10.04
N ASP A 227 -0.13 33.98 -10.88
CA ASP A 227 -1.56 33.98 -10.54
C ASP A 227 -2.17 32.57 -10.63
N ALA A 228 -1.45 31.55 -10.17
CA ALA A 228 -1.97 30.19 -10.19
C ALA A 228 -2.94 30.00 -9.01
N ASP A 229 -4.24 29.95 -9.35
CA ASP A 229 -5.35 29.60 -8.47
C ASP A 229 -4.98 28.42 -7.56
N GLU A 230 -4.98 28.61 -6.23
CA GLU A 230 -4.43 27.68 -5.22
C GLU A 230 -4.91 26.23 -5.37
N GLY A 231 -6.06 26.00 -6.01
CA GLY A 231 -6.63 24.67 -6.28
C GLY A 231 -6.22 24.01 -7.60
N ARG A 232 -5.55 24.69 -8.53
CA ARG A 232 -5.37 24.17 -9.90
C ARG A 232 -4.48 22.91 -9.96
N GLY A 233 -3.55 22.71 -9.03
CA GLY A 233 -2.76 21.48 -8.96
C GLY A 233 -3.60 20.26 -8.57
N TRP A 234 -4.57 20.46 -7.67
CA TRP A 234 -5.58 19.46 -7.34
C TRP A 234 -6.46 19.13 -8.55
N ASP A 235 -6.98 20.15 -9.25
CA ASP A 235 -7.82 19.94 -10.43
C ASP A 235 -7.08 19.14 -11.52
N GLN A 236 -5.80 19.47 -11.77
CA GLN A 236 -4.96 18.72 -12.71
C GLN A 236 -4.80 17.25 -12.31
N LEU A 237 -4.60 16.96 -11.03
CA LEU A 237 -4.52 15.58 -10.54
C LEU A 237 -5.84 14.84 -10.79
N ILE A 238 -6.97 15.45 -10.43
CA ILE A 238 -8.30 14.86 -10.61
C ILE A 238 -8.62 14.60 -12.09
N GLU A 239 -8.33 15.55 -12.98
CA GLU A 239 -8.52 15.36 -14.42
C GLU A 239 -7.71 14.16 -14.97
N LYS A 240 -6.49 13.97 -14.48
CA LYS A 240 -5.66 12.82 -14.88
C LYS A 240 -6.21 11.51 -14.34
N LEU A 241 -6.69 11.50 -13.10
CA LEU A 241 -7.33 10.32 -12.51
C LEU A 241 -8.63 9.96 -13.24
N GLN A 242 -9.44 10.93 -13.65
CA GLN A 242 -10.63 10.72 -14.48
C GLN A 242 -10.29 10.12 -15.86
N LYS A 243 -9.19 10.57 -16.48
CA LYS A 243 -8.70 9.97 -17.73
C LYS A 243 -8.31 8.51 -17.53
N ILE A 244 -7.63 8.19 -16.43
CA ILE A 244 -7.28 6.80 -16.07
C ILE A 244 -8.55 5.97 -15.85
N GLU A 245 -9.53 6.49 -15.13
CA GLU A 245 -10.81 5.83 -14.92
C GLU A 245 -11.52 5.52 -16.24
N THR A 246 -11.59 6.50 -17.15
CA THR A 246 -12.20 6.34 -18.47
C THR A 246 -11.50 5.26 -19.30
N LEU A 247 -10.16 5.18 -19.23
CA LEU A 247 -9.37 4.14 -19.89
C LEU A 247 -9.67 2.75 -19.31
N VAL A 248 -9.83 2.63 -18.00
CA VAL A 248 -10.18 1.35 -17.34
C VAL A 248 -11.61 0.92 -17.70
N GLN A 249 -12.56 1.85 -17.72
CA GLN A 249 -13.95 1.56 -18.08
C GLN A 249 -14.09 1.14 -19.56
N SER A 250 -13.37 1.82 -20.47
CA SER A 250 -13.38 1.47 -21.90
C SER A 250 -12.73 0.12 -22.18
N ALA A 251 -11.61 -0.21 -21.52
CA ALA A 251 -11.00 -1.53 -21.63
C ALA A 251 -11.94 -2.66 -21.16
N ASN A 252 -12.68 -2.45 -20.07
CA ASN A 252 -13.66 -3.44 -19.58
C ASN A 252 -14.88 -3.59 -20.50
N ALA A 253 -15.19 -2.58 -21.34
CA ALA A 253 -16.30 -2.63 -22.28
C ALA A 253 -15.93 -3.35 -23.59
N GLU A 254 -14.64 -3.43 -23.94
CA GLU A 254 -14.15 -4.17 -25.12
C GLU A 254 -13.98 -5.68 -24.87
N ASP A 255 -13.92 -6.10 -23.60
CA ASP A 255 -13.83 -7.51 -23.18
C ASP A 255 -15.22 -8.19 -22.97
N VAL A 256 -16.33 -7.53 -23.33
CA VAL A 256 -17.72 -8.05 -23.25
C VAL A 256 -18.32 -8.35 -24.62
#